data_AF-S8ET45-F1
#
_entry.id   AF-S8ET45-F1
#
_cell.length_a   1.000
_cell.length_b   1.000
_cell.length_c   1.000
_cell.angle_alpha   90.00
_cell.angle_beta   90.00
_cell.angle_gamma   90.00
#
_symmetry.space_group_name_H-M   'P 1'
#
loop_
_entity.id
_entity.type
_entity.pdbx_description
1 polymer ?
#
loop_
_entity_poly.entity_id
_entity_poly.type
_entity_poly.pdbx_seq_one_letter_code
_entity_poly.pdbx_strand_id
1 'polypeptide(L)'
;MLSTTDAVMQDAPSKISDKAYVAPPMTIQQEDAIIHTRITNDEKALRRVTRKFHSYTSLAYTSEAEPKPEASTVDDAREAFLVELASFHLSLQKNLMVCEAEARQVEEYQRERERIASEHTRLRDEIERLKTALEDAQLQRKRKIEYDAIAEKINTLPSRDELQRSIDALEGDMAAIRSEHEHQTRTVVSQKTALDSVIVDLNSLRSMGKQDPTDLSRPSTPPPDIRAPDEDLDLDGSASVRTREETGELL
;
A
#
# COMPACT_ATOMS: atom_id res chain seq x y z
N MET A 1 64.41 -88.83 13.69
CA MET A 1 64.94 -88.13 12.52
C MET A 1 64.45 -86.70 12.60
N LEU A 2 65.38 -85.73 12.55
CA LEU A 2 65.33 -84.44 11.82
C LEU A 2 63.97 -83.70 11.76
N SER A 3 63.80 -82.40 11.99
CA SER A 3 64.72 -81.27 12.09
C SER A 3 63.86 -80.04 12.48
N THR A 4 64.42 -79.16 13.30
CA THR A 4 64.35 -77.69 13.30
C THR A 4 63.28 -76.97 12.43
N THR A 5 62.52 -76.04 13.04
CA THR A 5 62.55 -74.60 12.67
C THR A 5 62.02 -73.71 13.79
N ASP A 6 62.79 -72.66 14.03
CA ASP A 6 62.71 -71.59 15.03
C ASP A 6 61.35 -70.91 15.22
N ALA A 7 61.05 -70.63 16.48
CA ALA A 7 60.08 -69.64 16.92
C ALA A 7 60.75 -68.26 16.92
N VAL A 8 60.45 -67.43 15.91
CA VAL A 8 60.74 -66.00 15.95
C VAL A 8 59.55 -65.29 16.56
N MET A 9 59.71 -64.86 17.82
CA MET A 9 58.91 -63.87 18.50
C MET A 9 58.87 -62.57 17.66
N GLN A 10 57.69 -62.24 17.13
CA GLN A 10 57.42 -60.92 16.57
C GLN A 10 56.67 -60.11 17.64
N ASP A 11 57.46 -59.44 18.47
CA ASP A 11 56.99 -58.48 19.47
C ASP A 11 56.64 -57.19 18.71
N ALA A 12 55.36 -56.98 18.43
CA ALA A 12 54.86 -55.75 17.83
C ALA A 12 54.49 -54.77 18.95
N PRO A 13 55.18 -53.62 19.09
CA PRO A 13 54.80 -52.63 20.08
C PRO A 13 53.46 -52.00 19.67
N SER A 14 52.39 -52.43 20.34
CA SER A 14 51.09 -51.77 20.30
C SER A 14 51.25 -50.38 20.91
N LYS A 15 51.53 -49.38 20.07
CA LYS A 15 51.49 -47.97 20.45
C LYS A 15 50.07 -47.66 20.93
N ILE A 16 49.88 -47.61 22.24
CA ILE A 16 48.73 -46.98 22.87
C ILE A 16 48.80 -45.51 22.44
N SER A 17 48.02 -45.14 21.43
CA SER A 17 47.85 -43.73 21.12
C SER A 17 47.09 -43.11 22.29
N ASP A 18 47.78 -42.32 23.10
CA ASP A 18 47.15 -41.31 23.95
C ASP A 18 46.36 -40.36 23.05
N LYS A 19 45.14 -40.76 22.71
CA LYS A 19 44.13 -39.81 22.25
C LYS A 19 43.78 -39.00 23.50
N ALA A 20 44.51 -37.90 23.68
CA ALA A 20 44.15 -36.85 24.61
C ALA A 20 42.65 -36.58 24.41
N TYR A 21 41.85 -36.86 25.44
CA TYR A 21 40.43 -36.56 25.44
C TYR A 21 40.30 -35.04 25.37
N VAL A 22 40.05 -34.52 24.17
CA VAL A 22 39.66 -33.13 23.97
C VAL A 22 38.17 -33.08 24.27
N ALA A 23 37.83 -32.63 25.47
CA ALA A 23 36.44 -32.39 25.85
C ALA A 23 35.76 -31.52 24.77
N PRO A 24 34.57 -31.90 24.28
CA PRO A 24 33.83 -31.07 23.34
C PRO A 24 33.66 -29.65 23.91
N PRO A 25 33.81 -28.58 23.10
CA PRO A 25 33.63 -27.22 23.58
C PRO A 25 32.21 -27.09 24.13
N MET A 26 32.09 -26.70 25.41
CA MET A 26 30.80 -26.45 26.02
C MET A 26 30.07 -25.36 25.24
N THR A 27 28.76 -25.50 25.11
CA THR A 27 27.95 -24.42 24.54
C THR A 27 27.96 -23.24 25.51
N ILE A 28 27.89 -22.01 25.00
CA ILE A 28 27.88 -20.77 25.81
C ILE A 28 26.82 -20.84 26.92
N GLN A 29 25.67 -21.45 26.64
CA GLN A 29 24.59 -21.64 27.61
C GLN A 29 24.96 -22.62 28.74
N GLN A 30 25.72 -23.68 28.45
CA GLN A 30 26.23 -24.61 29.47
C GLN A 30 27.33 -23.97 30.31
N GLU A 31 28.18 -23.13 29.71
CA GLU A 31 29.19 -22.36 30.44
C GLU A 31 28.54 -21.38 31.41
N ASP A 32 27.54 -20.62 30.95
CA ASP A 32 26.77 -19.70 31.80
C ASP A 32 26.05 -20.43 32.94
N ALA A 33 25.48 -21.62 32.68
CA ALA A 33 24.84 -22.43 33.72
C ALA A 33 25.83 -22.91 34.79
N ILE A 34 27.04 -23.30 34.39
CA ILE A 34 28.11 -23.73 35.31
C ILE A 34 28.63 -22.53 36.11
N ILE A 35 28.84 -21.39 35.45
CA ILE A 35 29.27 -20.15 36.08
C ILE A 35 28.21 -19.71 37.12
N HIS A 36 26.94 -19.70 36.75
CA HIS A 36 25.83 -19.38 37.64
C HIS A 36 25.81 -20.31 38.86
N THR A 37 25.86 -21.62 38.64
CA THR A 37 25.90 -22.61 39.73
C THR A 37 27.08 -22.37 40.67
N ARG A 38 28.26 -22.03 40.12
CA ARG A 38 29.47 -21.78 40.90
C ARG A 38 29.45 -20.46 41.67
N ILE A 39 28.75 -19.45 41.14
CA ILE A 39 28.57 -18.15 41.81
C ILE A 39 27.53 -18.26 42.92
N THR A 40 26.44 -18.98 42.70
CA THR A 40 25.35 -19.13 43.68
C THR A 40 25.72 -20.07 44.83
N ASN A 41 26.51 -21.11 44.58
CA ASN A 41 26.99 -22.04 45.62
C ASN A 41 28.34 -21.58 46.21
N ASP A 42 28.33 -20.51 47.01
CA ASP A 42 29.54 -20.04 47.71
C ASP A 42 29.91 -20.92 48.91
N GLU A 43 30.52 -22.07 48.63
CA GLU A 43 31.05 -22.98 49.64
C GLU A 43 32.22 -22.40 50.45
N LYS A 44 32.75 -21.22 50.09
CA LYS A 44 33.91 -20.64 50.79
C LYS A 44 33.53 -20.22 52.20
N ALA A 45 32.34 -19.63 52.38
CA ALA A 45 31.86 -19.21 53.70
C ALA A 45 31.66 -20.42 54.63
N LEU A 46 31.03 -21.48 54.12
CA LEU A 46 30.88 -22.74 54.87
C LEU A 46 32.25 -23.34 55.23
N ARG A 47 33.19 -23.40 54.28
CA ARG A 47 34.56 -23.88 54.53
C ARG A 47 35.34 -23.01 55.54
N ARG A 48 35.03 -21.72 55.68
CA ARG A 48 35.63 -20.87 56.72
C ARG A 48 35.06 -21.22 58.09
N VAL A 49 33.74 -21.35 58.22
CA VAL A 49 33.07 -21.80 59.46
C VAL A 49 33.62 -23.16 59.90
N THR A 50 33.70 -24.14 59.00
CA THR A 50 34.23 -25.48 59.31
C THR A 50 35.69 -25.43 59.79
N ARG A 51 36.53 -24.58 59.18
CA ARG A 51 37.93 -24.41 59.61
C ARG A 51 38.04 -23.77 60.98
N LYS A 52 37.23 -22.75 61.29
CA LYS A 52 37.19 -22.11 62.61
C LYS A 52 36.65 -23.04 63.68
N PHE A 53 35.63 -23.84 63.35
CA PHE A 53 35.13 -24.90 64.22
C PHE A 53 36.23 -25.92 64.54
N HIS A 54 36.92 -26.43 63.53
CA HIS A 54 37.99 -27.41 63.73
C HIS A 54 39.13 -26.85 64.59
N SER A 55 39.56 -25.61 64.31
CA SER A 55 40.58 -24.91 65.10
C SER A 55 40.19 -24.71 66.57
N TYR A 56 38.91 -24.42 66.84
CA TYR A 56 38.42 -24.34 68.21
C TYR A 56 38.41 -25.73 68.88
N THR A 57 37.89 -26.75 68.20
CA THR A 57 37.82 -28.11 68.75
C THR A 57 39.19 -28.73 69.01
N SER A 58 40.20 -28.46 68.17
CA SER A 58 41.56 -28.96 68.37
C SER A 58 42.24 -28.32 69.59
N LEU A 59 41.90 -27.06 69.91
CA LEU A 59 42.42 -26.36 71.10
C LEU A 59 41.63 -26.69 72.38
N ALA A 60 40.32 -26.91 72.27
CA ALA A 60 39.46 -27.23 73.40
C ALA A 60 39.57 -28.70 73.84
N TYR A 61 39.86 -29.60 72.90
CA TYR A 61 39.99 -31.04 73.13
C TYR A 61 41.41 -31.53 72.76
N THR A 62 42.44 -30.89 73.31
CA THR A 62 43.83 -31.37 73.16
C THR A 62 43.99 -32.74 73.83
N SER A 63 44.45 -33.74 73.08
CA SER A 63 44.82 -35.06 73.61
C SER A 63 45.89 -34.91 74.69
N GLU A 64 45.84 -35.74 75.73
CA GLU A 64 46.60 -35.70 77.00
C GLU A 64 48.16 -35.65 76.92
N ALA A 65 48.74 -35.49 75.72
CA ALA A 65 50.17 -35.57 75.46
C ALA A 65 50.89 -34.23 75.22
N GLU A 66 50.19 -33.08 75.21
CA GLU A 66 50.79 -31.75 74.94
C GLU A 66 50.49 -30.71 76.04
N PRO A 67 51.35 -29.67 76.20
CA PRO A 67 51.14 -28.63 77.20
C PRO A 67 49.79 -27.93 76.99
N LYS A 68 49.01 -27.84 78.08
CA LYS A 68 47.67 -27.25 78.09
C LYS A 68 47.71 -25.82 77.54
N PRO A 69 46.96 -25.49 76.48
CA PRO A 69 46.93 -24.15 75.91
C PRO A 69 46.42 -23.14 76.95
N GLU A 70 46.92 -21.90 76.88
CA GLU A 70 46.47 -20.81 77.75
C GLU A 70 44.95 -20.60 77.57
N ALA A 71 44.22 -20.41 78.67
CA ALA A 71 42.76 -20.26 78.64
C ALA A 71 42.29 -19.13 77.70
N SER A 72 43.09 -18.06 77.60
CA SER A 72 42.90 -16.94 76.66
C SER A 72 42.83 -17.40 75.20
N THR A 73 43.71 -18.30 74.76
CA THR A 73 43.78 -18.76 73.37
C THR A 73 42.58 -19.61 72.96
N VAL A 74 42.00 -20.35 73.90
CA VAL A 74 40.79 -21.16 73.67
C VAL A 74 39.56 -20.26 73.57
N ASP A 75 39.47 -19.24 74.42
CA ASP A 75 38.38 -18.25 74.39
C ASP A 75 38.42 -17.40 73.11
N ASP A 76 39.61 -16.97 72.67
CA ASP A 76 39.79 -16.26 71.39
C ASP A 76 39.35 -17.11 70.19
N ALA A 77 39.70 -18.40 70.17
CA ALA A 77 39.29 -19.33 69.12
C ALA A 77 37.77 -19.58 69.11
N ARG A 78 37.15 -19.61 70.30
CA ARG A 78 35.70 -19.72 70.47
C ARG A 78 34.98 -18.48 69.95
N GLU A 79 35.44 -17.29 70.32
CA GLU A 79 34.86 -16.04 69.85
C GLU A 79 34.97 -15.90 68.34
N ALA A 80 36.14 -16.22 67.76
CA ALA A 80 36.34 -16.22 66.32
C ALA A 80 35.42 -17.20 65.57
N PHE A 81 35.11 -18.37 66.16
CA PHE A 81 34.13 -19.30 65.59
C PHE A 81 32.70 -18.76 65.66
N LEU A 82 32.30 -18.19 66.81
CA LEU A 82 30.95 -17.61 66.97
C LEU A 82 30.71 -16.44 66.02
N VAL A 83 31.70 -15.58 65.82
CA VAL A 83 31.61 -14.47 64.85
C VAL A 83 31.46 -14.99 63.42
N GLU A 84 32.24 -15.99 63.00
CA GLU A 84 32.13 -16.57 61.66
C GLU A 84 30.80 -17.33 61.48
N LEU A 85 30.28 -17.98 62.53
CA LEU A 85 28.98 -18.64 62.49
C LEU A 85 27.83 -17.63 62.36
N ALA A 86 27.89 -16.53 63.11
CA ALA A 86 26.91 -15.46 63.04
C ALA A 86 26.93 -14.77 61.66
N SER A 87 28.11 -14.54 61.09
CA SER A 87 28.25 -13.95 59.75
C SER A 87 27.72 -14.89 58.66
N PHE A 88 27.96 -16.20 58.78
CA PHE A 88 27.41 -17.21 57.88
C PHE A 88 25.87 -17.27 57.96
N HIS A 89 25.30 -17.26 59.17
CA HIS A 89 23.85 -17.23 59.36
C HIS A 89 23.22 -15.98 58.73
N LEU A 90 23.81 -14.80 58.93
CA LEU A 90 23.34 -13.56 58.30
C LEU A 90 23.41 -13.63 56.77
N SER A 91 24.47 -14.23 56.22
CA SER A 91 24.62 -14.45 54.78
C SER A 91 23.52 -15.36 54.22
N LEU A 92 23.16 -16.44 54.92
CA LEU A 92 22.06 -17.33 54.53
C LEU A 92 20.71 -16.60 54.54
N GLN A 93 20.44 -15.80 55.58
CA GLN A 93 19.21 -15.00 55.65
C GLN A 93 19.13 -13.99 54.50
N LYS A 94 20.25 -13.31 54.19
CA LYS A 94 20.33 -12.41 53.03
C LYS A 94 20.00 -13.14 51.73
N ASN A 95 20.61 -14.31 51.50
CA ASN A 95 20.37 -15.07 50.27
C ASN A 95 18.90 -15.49 50.13
N LEU A 96 18.25 -15.90 51.23
CA LEU A 96 16.82 -16.21 51.22
C LEU A 96 15.98 -14.99 50.82
N MET A 97 16.26 -13.81 51.39
CA MET A 97 15.56 -12.58 51.04
C MET A 97 15.78 -12.17 49.58
N VAL A 98 16.99 -12.40 49.04
CA VAL A 98 17.30 -12.15 47.62
C VAL A 98 16.49 -13.08 46.74
N CYS A 99 16.44 -14.39 47.03
CA CYS A 99 15.63 -15.34 46.26
C CYS A 99 14.15 -14.97 46.25
N GLU A 100 13.61 -14.52 47.39
CA GLU A 100 12.22 -14.07 47.47
C GLU A 100 11.97 -12.79 46.65
N ALA A 101 12.90 -11.84 46.69
CA ALA A 101 12.83 -10.62 45.90
C ALA A 101 12.94 -10.91 44.39
N GLU A 102 13.83 -11.82 43.99
CA GLU A 102 13.99 -12.28 42.61
C GLU A 102 12.72 -12.98 42.11
N ALA A 103 12.10 -13.84 42.93
CA ALA A 103 10.84 -14.49 42.58
C ALA A 103 9.74 -13.45 42.29
N ARG A 104 9.58 -12.46 43.19
CA ARG A 104 8.65 -11.34 42.97
C ARG A 104 8.97 -10.56 41.71
N GLN A 105 10.24 -10.31 41.44
CA GLN A 105 10.67 -9.57 40.25
C GLN A 105 10.38 -10.33 38.95
N VAL A 106 10.59 -11.65 38.95
CA VAL A 106 10.26 -12.51 37.80
C VAL A 106 8.76 -12.48 37.50
N GLU A 107 7.90 -12.52 38.52
CA GLU A 107 6.45 -12.41 38.34
C GLU A 107 6.04 -11.06 37.73
N GLU A 108 6.61 -9.95 38.22
CA GLU A 108 6.37 -8.62 37.64
C GLU A 108 6.81 -8.54 36.17
N TYR A 109 7.99 -9.07 35.84
CA TYR A 109 8.46 -9.11 34.45
C TYR A 109 7.57 -9.97 33.55
N GLN A 110 7.05 -11.09 34.04
CA GLN A 110 6.12 -11.92 33.28
C GLN A 110 4.81 -11.17 32.99
N ARG A 111 4.24 -10.52 34.01
CA ARG A 111 3.04 -9.67 33.85
C ARG A 111 3.27 -8.54 32.86
N GLU A 112 4.40 -7.85 32.95
CA GLU A 112 4.73 -6.76 32.03
C GLU A 112 4.96 -7.27 30.60
N ARG A 113 5.59 -8.44 30.44
CA ARG A 113 5.77 -9.07 29.13
C ARG A 113 4.43 -9.43 28.49
N GLU A 114 3.48 -9.95 29.27
CA GLU A 114 2.11 -10.23 28.80
C GLU A 114 1.37 -8.95 28.41
N ARG A 115 1.50 -7.89 29.23
CA ARG A 115 0.93 -6.57 28.94
C ARG A 115 1.45 -6.05 27.60
N ILE A 116 2.77 -6.02 27.39
CA ILE A 116 3.40 -5.57 26.15
C ILE A 116 2.95 -6.44 24.96
N ALA A 117 2.88 -7.76 25.13
CA ALA A 117 2.42 -8.65 24.06
C ALA A 117 0.95 -8.36 23.66
N SER A 118 0.08 -8.10 24.64
CA SER A 118 -1.32 -7.73 24.38
C SER A 118 -1.44 -6.39 23.66
N GLU A 119 -0.63 -5.39 24.05
CA GLU A 119 -0.58 -4.08 23.39
C GLU A 119 -0.05 -4.21 21.95
N HIS A 120 0.95 -5.06 21.73
CA HIS A 120 1.50 -5.33 20.41
C HIS A 120 0.43 -5.92 19.48
N THR A 121 -0.36 -6.89 19.96
CA THR A 121 -1.45 -7.47 19.17
C THR A 121 -2.51 -6.41 18.85
N ARG A 122 -2.95 -5.65 19.87
CA ARG A 122 -3.93 -4.57 19.67
C ARG A 122 -3.48 -3.55 18.63
N LEU A 123 -2.22 -3.12 18.70
CA LEU A 123 -1.67 -2.14 17.75
C LEU A 123 -1.56 -2.71 16.33
N ARG A 124 -1.25 -4.01 16.19
CA ARG A 124 -1.29 -4.67 14.86
C ARG A 124 -2.69 -4.66 14.27
N ASP A 125 -3.69 -5.03 15.07
CA ASP A 125 -5.09 -5.05 14.62
C ASP A 125 -5.57 -3.64 14.24
N GLU A 126 -5.16 -2.61 15.01
CA GLU A 126 -5.47 -1.22 14.69
C GLU A 126 -4.81 -0.77 13.38
N ILE A 127 -3.55 -1.15 13.14
CA ILE A 127 -2.85 -0.87 11.88
C ILE A 127 -3.56 -1.53 10.71
N GLU A 128 -3.97 -2.79 10.84
CA GLU A 128 -4.72 -3.49 9.79
C GLU A 128 -6.05 -2.80 9.49
N ARG A 129 -6.80 -2.45 10.54
CA ARG A 129 -8.06 -1.70 10.38
C ARG A 129 -7.86 -0.35 9.67
N LEU A 130 -6.81 0.38 10.03
CA LEU A 130 -6.50 1.67 9.43
C LEU A 130 -6.06 1.53 7.97
N LYS A 131 -5.35 0.46 7.61
CA LYS A 131 -5.01 0.15 6.21
C LYS A 131 -6.25 -0.08 5.36
N THR A 132 -7.17 -0.93 5.82
CA THR A 132 -8.43 -1.18 5.09
C THR A 132 -9.25 0.11 4.96
N ALA A 133 -9.38 0.89 6.04
CA ALA A 133 -10.09 2.17 5.99
C ALA A 133 -9.45 3.16 5.00
N LEU A 134 -8.12 3.16 4.87
CA LEU A 134 -7.40 3.99 3.91
C LEU A 134 -7.67 3.52 2.47
N GLU A 135 -7.63 2.22 2.21
CA GLU A 135 -7.94 1.65 0.89
C GLU A 135 -9.37 2.00 0.45
N ASP A 136 -10.34 1.87 1.37
CA ASP A 136 -11.73 2.25 1.12
C ASP A 136 -11.88 3.74 0.82
N ALA A 137 -11.22 4.60 1.60
CA ALA A 137 -11.24 6.05 1.38
C ALA A 137 -10.61 6.43 0.03
N GLN A 138 -9.52 5.78 -0.36
CA GLN A 138 -8.89 5.99 -1.67
C GLN A 138 -9.80 5.54 -2.81
N LEU A 139 -10.47 4.41 -2.66
CA LEU A 139 -11.42 3.90 -3.66
C LEU A 139 -12.62 4.84 -3.81
N GLN A 140 -13.18 5.32 -2.71
CA GLN A 140 -14.25 6.33 -2.73
C GLN A 140 -13.81 7.61 -3.42
N ARG A 141 -12.58 8.08 -3.13
CA ARG A 141 -12.01 9.26 -3.80
C ARG A 141 -11.87 9.04 -5.31
N LYS A 142 -11.34 7.90 -5.76
CA LYS A 142 -11.22 7.57 -7.19
C LYS A 142 -12.58 7.59 -7.88
N ARG A 143 -13.56 6.89 -7.31
CA ARG A 143 -14.94 6.88 -7.83
C ARG A 143 -15.52 8.29 -7.90
N LYS A 144 -15.33 9.10 -6.85
CA LYS A 144 -15.79 10.49 -6.84
C LYS A 144 -15.17 11.30 -7.98
N ILE A 145 -13.87 11.20 -8.20
CA ILE A 145 -13.19 11.88 -9.31
C ILE A 145 -13.75 11.43 -10.67
N GLU A 146 -14.03 10.13 -10.84
CA GLU A 146 -14.65 9.62 -12.07
C GLU A 146 -16.06 10.17 -12.28
N TYR A 147 -16.88 10.22 -11.22
CA TYR A 147 -18.21 10.82 -11.27
C TYR A 147 -18.15 12.32 -11.58
N ASP A 148 -17.25 13.05 -10.93
CA ASP A 148 -17.06 14.49 -11.15
C ASP A 148 -16.63 14.75 -12.61
N ALA A 149 -15.71 13.94 -13.16
CA ALA A 149 -15.29 14.06 -14.57
C ALA A 149 -16.42 13.75 -15.58
N ILE A 150 -17.30 12.79 -15.27
CA ILE A 150 -18.49 12.50 -16.08
C ILE A 150 -19.49 13.65 -15.96
N ALA A 151 -19.71 14.18 -14.75
CA ALA A 151 -20.61 15.30 -14.51
C ALA A 151 -20.15 16.56 -15.26
N GLU A 152 -18.85 16.86 -15.26
CA GLU A 152 -18.29 17.96 -16.06
C GLU A 152 -18.58 17.77 -17.55
N LYS A 153 -18.36 16.58 -18.11
CA LYS A 153 -18.69 16.28 -19.52
C LYS A 153 -20.18 16.45 -19.81
N ILE A 154 -21.06 15.96 -18.93
CA ILE A 154 -22.51 16.12 -19.08
C ILE A 154 -22.89 17.60 -19.07
N ASN A 155 -22.27 18.41 -18.21
CA ASN A 155 -22.54 19.85 -18.12
C ASN A 155 -22.07 20.64 -19.35
N THR A 156 -21.19 20.09 -20.19
CA THR A 156 -20.84 20.71 -21.48
C THR A 156 -21.88 20.49 -22.58
N LEU A 157 -22.79 19.53 -22.37
CA LEU A 157 -23.85 19.22 -23.33
C LEU A 157 -25.08 20.09 -23.04
N PRO A 158 -25.88 20.45 -24.07
CA PRO A 158 -27.13 21.17 -23.86
C PRO A 158 -28.08 20.34 -22.99
N SER A 159 -28.90 21.03 -22.22
CA SER A 159 -29.88 20.34 -21.37
C SER A 159 -30.85 19.55 -22.24
N ARG A 160 -31.38 18.46 -21.67
CA ARG A 160 -32.35 17.61 -22.38
C ARG A 160 -33.58 18.40 -22.84
N ASP A 161 -34.00 19.38 -22.05
CA ASP A 161 -35.16 20.23 -22.34
C ASP A 161 -34.87 21.25 -23.46
N GLU A 162 -33.65 21.75 -23.57
CA GLU A 162 -33.23 22.59 -24.69
C GLU A 162 -33.16 21.79 -25.99
N LEU A 163 -32.61 20.57 -25.93
CA LEU A 163 -32.56 19.68 -27.09
C LEU A 163 -33.98 19.30 -27.54
N GLN A 164 -34.88 19.01 -26.60
CA GLN A 164 -36.28 18.71 -26.92
C GLN A 164 -36.97 19.91 -27.58
N ARG A 165 -36.79 21.12 -27.04
CA ARG A 165 -37.32 22.34 -27.67
C ARG A 165 -36.79 22.56 -29.09
N SER A 166 -35.51 22.25 -29.32
CA SER A 166 -34.91 22.32 -30.66
C SER A 166 -35.51 21.28 -31.61
N ILE A 167 -35.79 20.06 -31.14
CA ILE A 167 -36.45 19.02 -31.92
C ILE A 167 -37.87 19.48 -32.29
N ASP A 168 -38.65 19.92 -31.31
CA ASP A 168 -40.03 20.36 -31.51
C ASP A 168 -40.10 21.55 -32.51
N ALA A 169 -39.14 22.47 -32.43
CA ALA A 169 -39.04 23.59 -33.37
C ALA A 169 -38.74 23.12 -34.80
N LEU A 170 -37.74 22.24 -34.98
CA LEU A 170 -37.39 21.68 -36.29
C LEU A 170 -38.54 20.86 -36.89
N GLU A 171 -39.27 20.11 -36.06
CA GLU A 171 -40.46 19.37 -36.49
C GLU A 171 -41.59 20.31 -36.95
N GLY A 172 -41.79 21.41 -36.23
CA GLY A 172 -42.70 22.49 -36.63
C GLY A 172 -42.32 23.10 -37.99
N ASP A 173 -41.05 23.44 -38.18
CA ASP A 173 -40.54 24.01 -39.43
C ASP A 173 -40.69 23.02 -40.60
N MET A 174 -40.40 21.73 -40.38
CA MET A 174 -40.62 20.70 -41.39
C MET A 174 -42.09 20.58 -41.78
N ALA A 175 -43.02 20.65 -40.82
CA ALA A 175 -44.45 20.61 -41.09
C ALA A 175 -44.90 21.83 -41.91
N ALA A 176 -44.39 23.02 -41.58
CA ALA A 176 -44.67 24.25 -42.31
C ALA A 176 -44.16 24.19 -43.76
N ILE A 177 -42.92 23.73 -43.97
CA ILE A 177 -42.32 23.57 -45.31
C ILE A 177 -43.14 22.59 -46.16
N ARG A 178 -43.59 21.46 -45.58
CA ARG A 178 -44.43 20.49 -46.29
C ARG A 178 -45.76 21.10 -46.72
N SER A 179 -46.42 21.83 -45.82
CA SER A 179 -47.68 22.53 -46.13
C SER A 179 -47.51 23.57 -47.23
N GLU A 180 -46.43 24.36 -47.19
CA GLU A 180 -46.13 25.37 -48.21
C GLU A 180 -45.82 24.70 -49.56
N HIS A 181 -45.03 23.63 -49.58
CA HIS A 181 -44.76 22.87 -50.79
C HIS A 181 -46.05 22.29 -51.41
N GLU A 182 -46.95 21.73 -50.59
CA GLU A 182 -48.26 21.27 -51.03
C GLU A 182 -49.14 22.41 -51.56
N HIS A 183 -49.06 23.61 -50.96
CA HIS A 183 -49.77 24.79 -51.43
C HIS A 183 -49.24 25.26 -52.79
N GLN A 184 -47.92 25.39 -52.95
CA GLN A 184 -47.27 25.75 -54.20
C GLN A 184 -47.56 24.74 -55.30
N THR A 185 -47.47 23.45 -55.00
CA THR A 185 -47.79 22.38 -55.95
C THR A 185 -49.23 22.50 -56.45
N ARG A 186 -50.20 22.74 -55.53
CA ARG A 186 -51.60 22.99 -55.90
C ARG A 186 -51.75 24.22 -56.78
N THR A 187 -51.09 25.32 -56.44
CA THR A 187 -51.12 26.56 -57.22
C THR A 187 -50.56 26.36 -58.62
N VAL A 188 -49.40 25.71 -58.77
CA VAL A 188 -48.79 25.41 -60.07
C VAL A 188 -49.69 24.52 -60.93
N VAL A 189 -50.28 23.47 -60.34
CA VAL A 189 -51.23 22.60 -61.05
C VAL A 189 -52.45 23.40 -61.51
N SER A 190 -53.02 24.25 -60.65
CA SER A 190 -54.17 25.08 -61.02
C SER A 190 -53.87 26.07 -62.15
N GLN A 191 -52.69 26.72 -62.12
CA GLN A 191 -52.24 27.62 -63.17
C GLN A 191 -52.00 26.87 -64.49
N LYS A 192 -51.38 25.70 -64.43
CA LYS A 192 -51.22 24.83 -65.60
C LYS A 192 -52.57 24.48 -66.21
N THR A 193 -53.54 24.06 -65.40
CA THR A 193 -54.89 23.74 -65.90
C THR A 193 -55.61 24.96 -66.50
N ALA A 194 -55.44 26.15 -65.92
CA ALA A 194 -56.01 27.39 -66.46
C ALA A 194 -55.35 27.78 -67.80
N LEU A 195 -54.03 27.67 -67.90
CA LEU A 195 -53.29 27.94 -69.13
C LEU A 195 -53.67 26.94 -70.24
N ASP A 196 -53.77 25.65 -69.91
CA ASP A 196 -54.23 24.62 -70.84
C ASP A 196 -55.63 24.96 -71.38
N SER A 197 -56.54 25.47 -70.54
CA SER A 197 -57.86 25.96 -70.97
C SER A 197 -57.75 27.14 -71.94
N VAL A 198 -56.93 28.15 -71.63
CA VAL A 198 -56.72 29.31 -72.51
C VAL A 198 -56.13 28.89 -73.85
N ILE A 199 -55.20 27.92 -73.87
CA ILE A 199 -54.63 27.36 -75.10
C ILE A 199 -55.72 26.67 -75.93
N VAL A 200 -56.61 25.92 -75.30
CA VAL A 200 -57.76 25.31 -75.99
C VAL A 200 -58.68 26.37 -76.58
N ASP A 201 -59.02 27.41 -75.81
CA ASP A 201 -59.86 28.51 -76.27
C ASP A 201 -59.23 29.31 -77.42
N LEU A 202 -57.92 29.61 -77.34
CA LEU A 202 -57.16 30.26 -78.42
C LEU A 202 -57.09 29.39 -79.68
N ASN A 203 -56.91 28.07 -79.54
CA ASN A 203 -56.94 27.16 -80.69
C ASN A 203 -58.35 27.11 -81.32
N SER A 204 -59.41 27.15 -80.51
CA SER A 204 -60.78 27.26 -80.96
C SER A 204 -61.00 28.57 -81.74
N LEU A 205 -60.62 29.71 -81.17
CA LEU A 205 -60.69 31.02 -81.84
C LEU A 205 -59.86 31.07 -83.13
N ARG A 206 -58.66 30.49 -83.15
CA ARG A 206 -57.82 30.40 -84.35
C ARG A 206 -58.42 29.47 -85.42
N SER A 207 -59.19 28.46 -85.02
CA SER A 207 -59.97 27.63 -85.94
C SER A 207 -61.19 28.38 -86.49
N MET A 208 -61.82 29.25 -85.69
CA MET A 208 -62.91 30.14 -86.12
C MET A 208 -62.43 31.30 -87.02
N GLY A 209 -61.29 31.91 -86.69
CA GLY A 209 -60.69 33.03 -87.44
C GLY A 209 -60.00 32.62 -88.75
N LYS A 210 -60.00 31.32 -89.10
CA LYS A 210 -59.53 30.81 -90.40
C LYS A 210 -60.58 30.93 -91.52
N GLN A 211 -61.60 31.77 -91.36
CA GLN A 211 -62.55 32.17 -92.40
C GLN A 211 -62.50 33.69 -92.63
N ASP A 212 -61.45 34.19 -93.30
CA ASP A 212 -61.52 35.03 -94.52
C ASP A 212 -60.17 35.73 -94.81
N PRO A 213 -59.72 35.81 -96.09
CA PRO A 213 -58.43 36.39 -96.48
C PRO A 213 -58.57 37.80 -97.10
N THR A 214 -57.69 38.73 -96.71
CA THR A 214 -57.25 40.02 -97.33
C THR A 214 -57.21 41.11 -96.27
N ASP A 215 -56.26 42.03 -96.16
CA ASP A 215 -54.93 42.36 -96.70
C ASP A 215 -54.47 43.59 -95.84
N LEU A 216 -53.20 44.00 -95.89
CA LEU A 216 -52.61 45.31 -95.46
C LEU A 216 -51.27 45.16 -94.68
N SER A 217 -50.18 45.14 -95.45
CA SER A 217 -49.02 46.07 -95.44
C SER A 217 -48.37 46.57 -94.12
N ARG A 218 -47.14 46.08 -93.86
CA ARG A 218 -45.81 46.68 -93.45
C ARG A 218 -45.73 48.17 -92.98
N PRO A 219 -44.70 48.65 -92.21
CA PRO A 219 -43.24 48.28 -92.28
C PRO A 219 -42.33 48.35 -90.98
N SER A 220 -41.05 47.92 -91.15
CA SER A 220 -39.77 48.37 -90.50
C SER A 220 -39.39 47.96 -89.05
N THR A 221 -38.42 47.05 -88.79
CA THR A 221 -36.91 47.14 -88.62
C THR A 221 -36.50 47.09 -87.12
N PRO A 222 -35.19 46.95 -86.74
CA PRO A 222 -34.25 45.80 -86.71
C PRO A 222 -33.98 45.24 -85.27
N PRO A 223 -33.18 44.15 -85.11
CA PRO A 223 -32.85 43.57 -83.80
C PRO A 223 -31.67 44.31 -83.12
N PRO A 224 -31.62 44.38 -81.77
CA PRO A 224 -30.40 44.78 -81.09
C PRO A 224 -29.45 43.59 -80.92
N ASP A 225 -28.20 43.87 -81.28
CA ASP A 225 -27.01 43.03 -81.15
C ASP A 225 -26.33 43.25 -79.77
N ILE A 226 -25.55 42.25 -79.40
CA ILE A 226 -24.69 41.98 -78.23
C ILE A 226 -24.16 43.20 -77.43
N ARG A 227 -24.10 43.05 -76.09
CA ARG A 227 -22.89 43.33 -75.25
C ARG A 227 -23.03 42.86 -73.80
N ALA A 228 -22.18 41.91 -73.42
CA ALA A 228 -21.65 41.81 -72.07
C ALA A 228 -20.68 42.98 -71.82
N PRO A 229 -20.56 43.42 -70.57
CA PRO A 229 -19.25 43.72 -70.01
C PRO A 229 -19.03 42.96 -68.70
N ASP A 230 -17.91 42.27 -68.65
CA ASP A 230 -17.21 41.96 -67.41
C ASP A 230 -16.92 43.28 -66.66
N GLU A 231 -17.24 43.35 -65.37
CA GLU A 231 -16.49 44.18 -64.42
C GLU A 231 -16.19 43.36 -63.17
N ASP A 232 -14.91 43.02 -63.04
CA ASP A 232 -14.21 42.73 -61.81
C ASP A 232 -14.57 43.73 -60.71
N LEU A 233 -14.97 43.23 -59.55
CA LEU A 233 -14.75 43.89 -58.28
C LEU A 233 -14.09 42.89 -57.33
N ASP A 234 -12.78 42.74 -57.53
CA ASP A 234 -11.86 42.41 -56.45
C ASP A 234 -11.78 43.59 -55.45
N LEU A 235 -11.40 43.24 -54.22
CA LEU A 235 -10.76 44.08 -53.20
C LEU A 235 -11.67 44.87 -52.24
N ASP A 236 -11.73 44.39 -50.99
CA ASP A 236 -11.12 44.99 -49.78
C ASP A 236 -11.96 44.52 -48.58
N GLY A 237 -11.46 43.64 -47.71
CA GLY A 237 -10.46 44.03 -46.73
C GLY A 237 -11.13 44.68 -45.53
N SER A 238 -11.43 43.88 -44.51
CA SER A 238 -11.61 44.40 -43.15
C SER A 238 -11.03 43.39 -42.17
N ALA A 239 -9.81 43.71 -41.78
CA ALA A 239 -9.10 43.13 -40.67
C ALA A 239 -9.81 43.42 -39.34
N SER A 240 -9.80 42.42 -38.45
CA SER A 240 -9.86 42.62 -36.99
C SER A 240 -9.19 41.37 -36.37
N VAL A 241 -7.86 41.35 -36.16
CA VAL A 241 -7.06 41.97 -35.09
C VAL A 241 -7.39 41.43 -33.68
N ARG A 242 -6.35 40.81 -33.09
CA ARG A 242 -6.05 40.50 -31.66
C ARG A 242 -6.73 39.24 -31.08
N THR A 243 -6.08 38.37 -30.30
CA THR A 243 -4.73 38.33 -29.67
C THR A 243 -4.48 36.96 -29.03
N ARG A 244 -3.21 36.52 -29.04
CA ARG A 244 -2.42 35.98 -27.90
C ARG A 244 -3.00 34.85 -27.04
N GLU A 245 -2.25 33.74 -26.98
CA GLU A 245 -1.97 32.87 -25.82
C GLU A 245 -0.82 31.94 -26.29
N GLU A 246 0.45 32.10 -25.93
CA GLU A 246 1.13 32.03 -24.61
C GLU A 246 0.98 30.65 -23.91
N THR A 247 1.94 29.77 -24.24
CA THR A 247 2.64 28.78 -23.41
C THR A 247 1.89 27.99 -22.33
N GLY A 248 2.04 26.66 -22.40
CA GLY A 248 1.73 25.76 -21.30
C GLY A 248 2.14 24.31 -21.55
N GLU A 249 3.44 24.06 -21.76
CA GLU A 249 4.01 22.71 -21.58
C GLU A 249 4.15 22.44 -20.07
N LEU A 250 3.30 21.56 -19.55
CA LEU A 250 3.56 20.79 -18.33
C LEU A 250 2.84 19.44 -18.46
N LEU A 251 3.61 18.39 -18.76
CA LEU A 251 3.73 17.13 -18.00
C LEU A 251 4.65 16.14 -18.73
#